data_AF-A0A5E4KZJ0-F1
#
_entry.id   AF-A0A5E4KZJ0-F1
#
_cell.length_a   1.000
_cell.length_b   1.000
_cell.length_c   1.000
_cell.angle_alpha   90.00
_cell.angle_beta   90.00
_cell.angle_gamma   90.00
#
_symmetry.space_group_name_H-M   'P 1'
#
loop_
_entity.id
_entity.type
_entity.pdbx_description
1 polymer ?
#
loop_
_entity_poly.entity_id
_entity_poly.type
_entity_poly.pdbx_seq_one_letter_code
_entity_poly.pdbx_strand_id
1 'polypeptide(L)'
;MNKTVAIPMDRLLGSIIDDYTLYKIIEGIIAILSLVMIYLGIQIALSWKSIRKERGNPDDLIGQRTSFFRSSIFIFIAGFFMVIHEFFEGLEKEAPDYTTYEFLELIALLGLVSFFYEWHRLLKNMKKNIEK
;
A
#
# COMPACT_ATOMS: atom_id res chain seq x y z
N MET A 1 6.57 8.36 -50.50
CA MET A 1 6.48 9.28 -49.34
C MET A 1 5.84 8.52 -48.19
N ASN A 2 6.67 7.95 -47.31
CA ASN A 2 6.23 7.02 -46.27
C ASN A 2 5.70 7.84 -45.08
N LYS A 3 4.38 7.83 -44.85
CA LYS A 3 3.80 8.45 -43.65
C LYS A 3 4.06 7.49 -42.49
N THR A 4 5.05 7.79 -41.66
CA THR A 4 5.16 7.25 -40.31
C THR A 4 3.93 7.70 -39.54
N VAL A 5 2.91 6.85 -39.52
CA VAL A 5 1.75 7.01 -38.64
C VAL A 5 2.29 6.80 -37.23
N ALA A 6 2.44 7.89 -36.47
CA ALA A 6 2.59 7.79 -35.03
C ALA A 6 1.33 7.10 -34.51
N ILE A 7 1.45 5.82 -34.15
CA ILE A 7 0.37 5.09 -33.51
C ILE A 7 0.21 5.73 -32.14
N PRO A 8 -0.93 6.36 -31.86
CA PRO A 8 -1.08 7.09 -30.61
C PRO A 8 -1.21 6.03 -29.49
N MET A 9 -0.55 6.30 -28.35
CA MET A 9 -0.31 5.31 -27.27
C MET A 9 -1.60 4.69 -26.71
N ASP A 10 -2.69 5.44 -26.78
CA ASP A 10 -4.08 5.04 -26.52
C ASP A 10 -4.51 3.83 -27.37
N ARG A 11 -4.05 3.74 -28.62
CA ARG A 11 -4.37 2.63 -29.53
C ARG A 11 -3.54 1.38 -29.28
N LEU A 12 -2.36 1.52 -28.67
CA LEU A 12 -1.49 0.40 -28.29
C LEU A 12 -1.96 -0.29 -27.01
N LEU A 13 -2.42 0.50 -26.03
CA LEU A 13 -2.95 -0.03 -24.76
C LEU A 13 -4.38 -0.57 -24.91
N GLY A 14 -5.27 0.16 -25.59
CA GLY A 14 -6.65 -0.28 -25.83
C GLY A 14 -6.81 -1.48 -26.78
N SER A 15 -5.72 -1.91 -27.44
CA SER A 15 -5.68 -3.14 -28.25
C SER A 15 -5.34 -4.40 -27.43
N ILE A 16 -4.80 -4.25 -26.22
CA ILE A 16 -4.27 -5.36 -25.40
C ILE A 16 -5.06 -5.51 -24.11
N ILE A 17 -5.59 -4.41 -23.56
CA ILE A 17 -6.30 -4.35 -22.28
C ILE A 17 -7.59 -3.56 -22.49
N ASP A 18 -8.73 -4.12 -22.10
CA ASP A 18 -10.03 -3.44 -22.24
C ASP A 18 -10.21 -2.34 -21.18
N ASP A 19 -11.05 -1.35 -21.47
CA ASP A 19 -11.26 -0.17 -20.61
C ASP A 19 -11.66 -0.54 -19.17
N TYR A 20 -12.39 -1.64 -18.97
CA TYR A 20 -12.76 -2.16 -17.66
C TYR A 20 -11.54 -2.66 -16.87
N THR A 21 -10.69 -3.46 -17.51
CA THR A 21 -9.43 -3.93 -16.92
C THR A 21 -8.51 -2.77 -16.58
N LEU A 22 -8.41 -1.77 -17.48
CA LEU A 22 -7.61 -0.58 -17.25
C LEU A 22 -8.14 0.24 -16.06
N TYR A 23 -9.47 0.38 -15.94
CA TYR A 23 -10.11 1.05 -14.81
C TYR A 23 -9.76 0.36 -13.48
N LYS A 24 -9.89 -0.96 -13.41
CA LYS A 24 -9.55 -1.78 -12.22
C LYS A 24 -8.09 -1.63 -11.80
N ILE A 25 -7.17 -1.62 -12.77
CA ILE A 25 -5.74 -1.38 -12.49
C ILE A 25 -5.52 0.02 -11.90
N ILE A 26 -6.16 1.05 -12.46
CA ILE A 26 -6.05 2.43 -11.95
C ILE A 26 -6.62 2.52 -10.53
N GLU A 27 -7.76 1.88 -10.26
CA GLU A 27 -8.38 1.80 -8.93
C GLU A 27 -7.44 1.18 -7.90
N GLY A 28 -6.81 0.05 -8.22
CA GLY A 28 -5.79 -0.58 -7.38
C GLY A 28 -4.57 0.31 -7.12
N ILE A 29 -4.09 1.04 -8.14
CA ILE A 29 -3.00 2.01 -7.98
C ILE A 29 -3.40 3.15 -7.03
N ILE A 30 -4.60 3.71 -7.18
CA ILE A 30 -5.13 4.77 -6.31
C ILE A 30 -5.21 4.27 -4.86
N ALA A 31 -5.66 3.03 -4.63
CA ALA A 31 -5.72 2.43 -3.31
C ALA A 31 -4.32 2.33 -2.66
N ILE A 32 -3.31 1.85 -3.40
CA ILE A 32 -1.93 1.80 -2.92
C ILE A 32 -1.40 3.19 -2.61
N LEU A 33 -1.57 4.14 -3.53
CA LEU A 33 -1.08 5.52 -3.33
C LEU A 33 -1.71 6.15 -2.09
N SER A 34 -2.98 5.90 -1.86
CA SER A 34 -3.69 6.35 -0.66
C SER A 34 -3.08 5.74 0.61
N LEU A 35 -2.82 4.43 0.60
CA LEU A 35 -2.16 3.71 1.69
C LEU A 35 -0.75 4.24 1.98
N VAL A 36 0.05 4.48 0.94
CA VAL A 36 1.39 5.08 1.04
C VAL A 36 1.30 6.50 1.60
N MET A 37 0.35 7.32 1.15
CA MET A 37 0.16 8.68 1.65
C MET A 37 -0.25 8.69 3.13
N ILE A 38 -1.16 7.81 3.54
CA ILE A 38 -1.54 7.62 4.95
C ILE A 38 -0.31 7.23 5.77
N TYR A 39 0.50 6.29 5.29
CA TYR A 39 1.73 5.87 5.95
C TYR A 39 2.76 7.02 6.07
N LEU A 40 2.98 7.77 5.00
CA LEU A 40 3.90 8.92 5.01
C LEU A 40 3.41 10.00 5.99
N GLY A 41 2.11 10.31 5.99
CA GLY A 41 1.51 11.24 6.95
C GLY A 41 1.71 10.79 8.40
N ILE A 42 1.55 9.50 8.65
CA ILE A 42 1.83 8.86 9.95
C ILE A 42 3.31 9.04 10.34
N GLN A 43 4.24 8.77 9.44
CA GLN A 43 5.68 8.89 9.72
C GLN A 43 6.07 10.33 10.00
N ILE A 44 5.56 11.28 9.22
CA ILE A 44 5.79 12.72 9.44
C ILE A 44 5.26 13.12 10.82
N ALA A 45 4.07 12.68 11.21
CA ALA A 45 3.50 12.99 12.53
C ALA A 45 4.33 12.42 13.69
N LEU A 46 4.85 11.20 13.56
CA LEU A 46 5.73 10.58 14.55
C LEU A 46 7.09 11.28 14.65
N SER A 47 7.72 11.56 13.50
CA SER A 47 9.00 12.28 13.44
C SER A 47 8.89 13.69 14.01
N TRP A 48 7.80 14.40 13.71
CA TRP A 48 7.53 15.73 14.26
C TRP A 48 7.42 15.71 15.79
N LYS A 49 6.75 14.69 16.35
CA LYS A 49 6.63 14.49 17.80
C LYS A 49 7.97 14.16 18.46
N SER A 50 8.83 13.38 17.81
CA SER A 50 10.19 13.08 18.30
C SER A 50 11.08 14.32 18.30
N ILE A 51 11.07 15.13 17.24
CA ILE A 51 11.88 16.36 17.14
C ILE A 51 11.50 17.38 18.23
N ARG A 52 10.21 17.44 18.60
CA ARG A 52 9.71 18.38 19.61
C ARG A 52 10.07 17.97 21.06
N LYS A 53 10.54 16.74 21.29
CA LYS A 53 10.98 16.26 22.61
C LYS A 53 12.51 16.32 22.65
N GLU A 54 13.09 17.42 23.11
CA GLU A 54 14.54 17.72 23.16
C GLU A 54 15.42 16.72 23.95
N ARG A 55 14.88 15.60 24.44
CA ARG A 55 15.59 14.53 25.16
C ARG A 55 15.07 13.15 24.73
N GLY A 56 15.23 12.79 23.47
CA GLY A 56 14.90 11.45 22.98
C GLY A 56 15.89 10.41 23.52
N ASN A 57 15.40 9.41 24.26
CA ASN A 57 16.21 8.29 24.71
C ASN A 57 16.61 7.45 23.48
N PRO A 58 17.89 7.14 23.23
CA PRO A 58 18.32 6.41 22.03
C PRO A 58 17.62 5.05 21.83
N ASP A 59 17.20 4.40 22.91
CA ASP A 59 16.42 3.16 22.86
C ASP A 59 15.03 3.35 22.22
N ASP A 60 14.40 4.52 22.40
CA ASP A 60 13.12 4.85 21.76
C ASP A 60 13.29 5.02 20.23
N LEU A 61 14.47 5.47 19.76
CA LEU A 61 14.78 5.61 18.34
C LEU A 61 14.98 4.26 17.65
N ILE A 62 15.59 3.28 18.34
CA ILE A 62 15.78 1.92 17.83
C ILE A 62 14.43 1.18 17.73
N GLY A 63 13.56 1.38 18.73
CA GLY A 63 12.18 0.87 18.72
C GLY A 63 11.35 1.45 17.57
N GLN A 64 11.45 2.77 17.33
CA GLN A 64 10.80 3.42 16.19
C GLN A 64 11.31 2.88 14.85
N ARG A 65 12.63 2.68 14.69
CA ARG A 65 13.21 2.16 13.44
C ARG A 65 12.76 0.74 13.12
N THR A 66 12.69 -0.13 14.12
CA THR A 66 12.23 -1.52 13.93
C THR A 66 10.75 -1.56 13.55
N SER A 67 9.93 -0.74 14.21
CA SER A 67 8.51 -0.65 13.92
C SER A 67 8.22 0.03 12.57
N PHE A 68 9.07 0.97 12.15
CA PHE A 68 9.08 1.55 10.81
C PHE A 68 9.22 0.44 9.76
N PHE A 69 10.29 -0.37 9.83
CA PHE A 69 10.54 -1.44 8.87
C PHE A 69 9.41 -2.47 8.84
N ARG A 70 8.89 -2.88 10.00
CA ARG A 70 7.75 -3.82 10.07
C ARG A 70 6.50 -3.24 9.40
N SER A 71 6.18 -1.99 9.68
CA SER A 71 5.02 -1.31 9.09
C SER A 71 5.18 -1.17 7.57
N SER A 72 6.38 -0.84 7.09
CA SER A 72 6.69 -0.79 5.65
C SER A 72 6.46 -2.14 4.96
N ILE A 73 6.89 -3.24 5.58
CA ILE A 73 6.68 -4.60 5.06
C ILE A 73 5.18 -4.92 4.96
N PHE A 74 4.40 -4.60 6.00
CA PHE A 74 2.96 -4.85 5.99
C PHE A 74 2.22 -4.06 4.92
N ILE A 75 2.58 -2.78 4.72
CA ILE A 75 2.02 -1.95 3.65
C ILE A 75 2.45 -2.46 2.28
N PHE A 76 3.71 -2.88 2.14
CA PHE A 76 4.19 -3.46 0.89
C PHE A 76 3.42 -4.74 0.55
N ILE A 77 3.24 -5.66 1.50
CA ILE A 77 2.44 -6.87 1.32
C ILE A 77 1.00 -6.50 0.96
N ALA A 78 0.35 -5.62 1.73
CA ALA A 78 -1.02 -5.21 1.48
C ALA A 78 -1.18 -4.63 0.07
N GLY A 79 -0.34 -3.67 -0.31
CA GLY A 79 -0.41 -3.03 -1.62
C GLY A 79 -0.08 -3.98 -2.77
N PHE A 80 1.01 -4.74 -2.66
CA PHE A 80 1.44 -5.67 -3.70
C PHE A 80 0.36 -6.72 -4.01
N PHE A 81 -0.19 -7.36 -2.98
CA PHE A 81 -1.23 -8.37 -3.17
C PHE A 81 -2.56 -7.77 -3.65
N MET A 82 -2.91 -6.55 -3.24
CA MET A 82 -4.11 -5.86 -3.73
C MET A 82 -4.00 -5.53 -5.23
N VAL A 83 -2.84 -5.07 -5.71
CA VAL A 83 -2.65 -4.82 -7.15
C VAL A 83 -2.70 -6.11 -7.96
N ILE A 84 -2.12 -7.20 -7.46
CA ILE A 84 -2.19 -8.49 -8.14
C ILE A 84 -3.65 -8.98 -8.19
N HIS A 85 -4.41 -8.83 -7.10
CA HIS A 85 -5.83 -9.15 -7.05
C HIS A 85 -6.63 -8.37 -8.12
N GLU A 86 -6.56 -7.03 -8.10
CA GLU A 86 -7.29 -6.18 -9.06
C GLU A 86 -6.85 -6.42 -10.51
N PHE A 87 -5.55 -6.66 -10.74
CA PHE A 87 -5.04 -6.96 -12.08
C PHE A 87 -5.63 -8.24 -12.64
N PHE A 88 -5.69 -9.30 -11.83
CA PHE A 88 -6.25 -10.55 -12.30
C PHE A 88 -7.78 -10.54 -12.37
N GLU A 89 -8.48 -9.94 -11.41
CA GLU A 89 -9.94 -9.75 -11.48
C GLU A 89 -10.34 -8.97 -12.75
N GLY A 90 -9.57 -7.94 -13.10
CA GLY A 90 -9.78 -7.16 -14.31
C GLY A 90 -9.55 -7.94 -15.61
N LEU A 91 -8.68 -8.96 -15.62
CA LEU A 91 -8.45 -9.83 -16.77
C LEU A 91 -9.56 -10.88 -16.94
N GLU A 92 -10.41 -11.05 -15.93
CA GLU A 92 -11.22 -12.24 -15.77
C GLU A 92 -12.62 -12.18 -16.39
N LYS A 93 -12.82 -11.47 -17.49
CA LYS A 93 -14.09 -11.58 -18.23
C LYS A 93 -14.46 -13.04 -18.63
N GLU A 94 -13.51 -14.00 -18.59
CA GLU A 94 -13.76 -15.40 -19.01
C GLU A 94 -13.06 -16.54 -18.21
N ALA A 95 -12.34 -16.30 -17.09
CA ALA A 95 -11.71 -17.40 -16.33
C ALA A 95 -12.46 -17.76 -15.03
N PRO A 96 -12.39 -19.03 -14.54
CA PRO A 96 -13.27 -19.52 -13.46
C PRO A 96 -12.60 -19.61 -12.09
N ASP A 97 -11.39 -19.07 -11.86
CA ASP A 97 -10.64 -19.33 -10.63
C ASP A 97 -10.77 -18.22 -9.58
N TYR A 98 -12.02 -17.95 -9.21
CA TYR A 98 -12.43 -17.03 -8.14
C TYR A 98 -11.64 -17.24 -6.84
N THR A 99 -11.28 -18.49 -6.53
CA THR A 99 -10.58 -18.85 -5.30
C THR A 99 -9.21 -18.18 -5.19
N THR A 100 -8.50 -18.05 -6.31
CA THR A 100 -7.17 -17.45 -6.33
C THR A 100 -7.21 -15.96 -6.05
N TYR A 101 -8.19 -15.20 -6.57
CA TYR A 101 -8.29 -13.75 -6.30
C TYR A 101 -8.73 -13.46 -4.88
N GLU A 102 -9.71 -14.20 -4.38
CA GLU A 102 -10.16 -14.09 -2.99
C GLU A 102 -9.01 -14.39 -2.02
N PHE A 103 -8.14 -15.35 -2.36
CA PHE A 103 -6.95 -15.63 -1.57
C PHE A 103 -5.93 -14.48 -1.60
N LEU A 104 -5.72 -13.84 -2.75
CA LEU A 104 -4.86 -12.66 -2.86
C LEU A 104 -5.41 -11.48 -2.07
N GLU A 105 -6.72 -11.24 -2.13
CA GLU A 105 -7.40 -10.23 -1.33
C GLU A 105 -7.25 -10.52 0.17
N LEU A 106 -7.43 -11.77 0.58
CA LEU A 106 -7.23 -12.17 1.97
C LEU A 106 -5.79 -11.87 2.44
N ILE A 107 -4.77 -12.16 1.64
CA ILE A 107 -3.37 -11.82 1.99
C ILE A 107 -3.20 -10.30 2.11
N ALA A 108 -3.79 -9.53 1.19
CA ALA A 108 -3.74 -8.08 1.23
C ALA A 108 -4.36 -7.52 2.52
N LEU A 109 -5.54 -8.04 2.89
CA LEU A 109 -6.26 -7.70 4.12
C LEU A 109 -5.47 -8.11 5.38
N LEU A 110 -4.83 -9.27 5.39
CA LEU A 110 -3.96 -9.69 6.50
C LEU A 110 -2.76 -8.75 6.68
N GLY A 111 -2.16 -8.29 5.58
CA GLY A 111 -1.13 -7.25 5.60
C GLY A 111 -1.64 -5.96 6.24
N LEU A 112 -2.83 -5.51 5.84
CA LEU A 112 -3.46 -4.31 6.37
C LEU A 112 -3.80 -4.42 7.86
N VAL A 113 -4.38 -5.54 8.30
CA VAL A 113 -4.68 -5.82 9.72
C VAL A 113 -3.39 -5.83 10.54
N SER A 114 -2.33 -6.43 10.03
CA SER A 114 -1.02 -6.45 10.69
C SER A 114 -0.43 -5.04 10.85
N PHE A 115 -0.58 -4.21 9.82
CA PHE A 115 -0.20 -2.79 9.87
C PHE A 115 -0.99 -2.04 10.97
N PHE A 116 -2.32 -2.18 11.00
CA PHE A 116 -3.14 -1.53 12.02
C PHE A 116 -2.84 -2.02 13.43
N TYR A 117 -2.55 -3.32 13.60
CA TYR A 117 -2.17 -3.87 14.89
C TYR A 117 -0.84 -3.29 15.40
N GLU A 118 0.19 -3.27 14.55
CA GLU A 118 1.48 -2.68 14.88
C GLU A 118 1.34 -1.20 15.23
N TRP A 119 0.50 -0.49 14.47
CA TRP A 119 0.17 0.90 14.71
C TRP A 119 -0.52 1.13 16.06
N HIS A 120 -1.57 0.35 16.36
CA HIS A 120 -2.28 0.44 17.63
C HIS A 120 -1.32 0.18 18.82
N ARG A 121 -0.42 -0.79 18.67
CA ARG A 121 0.61 -1.11 19.65
C ARG A 121 1.56 0.06 19.89
N LEU A 122 2.04 0.71 18.82
CA LEU A 122 2.88 1.91 18.91
C LEU A 122 2.17 3.06 19.64
N LEU A 123 0.92 3.35 19.25
CA LEU A 123 0.12 4.40 19.87
C LEU A 123 -0.08 4.15 21.38
N LYS A 124 -0.40 2.90 21.75
CA LYS A 124 -0.59 2.51 23.15
C LYS A 124 0.69 2.66 23.97
N ASN A 125 1.85 2.28 23.41
CA ASN A 125 3.14 2.44 24.07
C ASN A 125 3.50 3.92 24.23
N MET A 126 3.26 4.74 23.22
CA MET A 126 3.46 6.19 23.33
C MET A 126 2.57 6.84 24.39
N LYS A 127 1.30 6.42 24.51
CA LYS A 127 0.40 6.94 25.56
C LYS A 127 0.94 6.61 26.96
N LYS A 128 1.37 5.37 27.19
CA LYS A 128 1.97 4.95 28.48
C LYS A 128 3.23 5.73 28.86
N ASN A 129 4.04 6.12 27.88
CA ASN A 129 5.25 6.92 28.11
C ASN A 129 4.98 8.42 28.31
N ILE A 130 3.74 8.88 28.14
CA ILE A 130 3.32 10.27 28.42
C ILE A 130 2.72 10.40 29.82
N GLU A 131 2.10 9.34 30.35
CA GLU A 131 1.49 9.30 31.69
C GLU A 131 2.49 8.95 32.82
N LYS A 132 3.73 8.63 32.47
CA LYS A 132 4.87 8.47 33.40
C LYS A 132 5.73 9.72 33.40
#